data_AF-A0A8C1LK57-F1
#
_entry.id   AF-A0A8C1LK57-F1
#
_cell.length_a   1.000
_cell.length_b   1.000
_cell.length_c   1.000
_cell.angle_alpha   90.00
_cell.angle_beta   90.00
_cell.angle_gamma   90.00
#
_symmetry.space_group_name_H-M   'P 1'
#
loop_
_entity.id
_entity.type
_entity.pdbx_description
1 polymer ?
#
loop_
_entity_poly.entity_id
_entity_poly.type
_entity_poly.pdbx_seq_one_letter_code
_entity_poly.pdbx_strand_id
1 'polypeptide(L)' 'MISAVCLGFFGATLALVGMKCTKIGGSETTKARITCLCGLHFILSGICSMTACSLYAHRITSEFFDPLFVKQK' A
#
# COMPACT_ATOMS: atom_id res chain seq x y z
N MET A 1 2.65 -6.75 -3.17
CA MET A 1 1.91 -6.28 -4.36
C MET A 1 0.41 -6.49 -4.23
N ILE A 2 -0.11 -7.72 -4.19
CA ILE A 2 -1.57 -7.97 -4.06
C ILE A 2 -2.16 -7.32 -2.80
N SER A 3 -1.53 -7.51 -1.64
CA SER A 3 -1.91 -6.86 -0.38
C SER A 3 -1.93 -5.33 -0.47
N ALA A 4 -0.96 -4.73 -1.18
CA ALA A 4 -0.93 -3.29 -1.41
C ALA A 4 -2.13 -2.82 -2.23
N VAL A 5 -2.52 -3.57 -3.26
CA VAL A 5 -3.72 -3.27 -4.08
C VAL A 5 -4.98 -3.37 -3.24
N CYS A 6 -5.14 -4.42 -2.43
CA CYS A 6 -6.29 -4.57 -1.53
C CYS A 6 -6.38 -3.40 -0.53
N LEU A 7 -5.27 -3.09 0.15
CA LEU A 7 -5.20 -1.96 1.10
C LEU A 7 -5.45 -0.62 0.43
N GLY A 8 -4.96 -0.42 -0.79
CA GLY A 8 -5.19 0.80 -1.58
C GLY A 8 -6.65 0.95 -2.00
N PHE A 9 -7.33 -0.14 -2.37
CA PHE A 9 -8.75 -0.13 -2.71
C PHE A 9 -9.62 0.22 -1.49
N PHE A 10 -9.35 -0.41 -0.34
CA PHE A 10 -10.02 -0.05 0.91
C PHE A 10 -9.69 1.38 1.34
N GLY A 11 -8.44 1.82 1.18
CA GLY A 11 -8.04 3.21 1.42
C GLY A 11 -8.83 4.19 0.55
N ALA A 12 -8.96 3.93 -0.75
CA ALA A 12 -9.71 4.79 -1.68
C ALA A 12 -11.20 4.87 -1.34
N THR A 13 -11.83 3.73 -1.03
CA THR A 13 -13.25 3.73 -0.62
C THR A 13 -13.47 4.49 0.69
N LEU A 14 -12.58 4.32 1.67
CA LEU A 14 -12.62 5.10 2.92
C LEU A 14 -12.37 6.60 2.68
N ALA A 15 -11.51 6.96 1.74
CA ALA A 15 -11.28 8.36 1.33
C ALA A 15 -12.57 9.01 0.84
N LEU A 16 -13.30 8.31 -0.04
CA LEU A 16 -14.57 8.79 -0.58
C LEU A 16 -15.60 9.03 0.54
N VAL A 17 -15.69 8.14 1.52
CA VAL A 17 -16.60 8.29 2.67
C VAL A 17 -16.17 9.40 3.63
N GLY A 18 -14.87 9.60 3.82
CA GLY A 18 -14.29 10.57 4.75
C GLY A 18 -14.45 12.04 4.34
N MET A 19 -14.67 12.33 3.05
CA MET A 19 -14.83 13.70 2.56
C MET A 19 -16.08 14.40 3.12
N LYS A 20 -15.97 15.72 3.34
CA LYS A 20 -17.09 16.56 3.82
C LYS A 20 -18.28 16.57 2.86
N CYS A 21 -18.03 16.51 1.55
CA CYS A 21 -19.07 16.49 0.52
C CYS A 21 -19.83 15.15 0.41
N THR A 22 -19.34 14.08 1.05
CA THR A 22 -19.99 12.76 0.99
C THR A 22 -21.04 12.64 2.10
N LYS A 23 -22.28 12.30 1.77
CA LYS A 23 -23.39 12.24 2.76
C LYS A 23 -23.37 11.02 3.69
N ILE A 24 -22.41 10.12 3.50
CA ILE A 24 -22.19 8.89 4.28
C ILE A 24 -21.15 9.17 5.37
N GLY A 25 -21.32 8.63 6.58
CA GLY A 25 -20.29 8.70 7.64
C GLY A 25 -20.64 9.46 8.92
N GLY A 26 -21.90 9.86 9.13
CA GLY A 26 -22.35 10.42 10.41
C GLY A 26 -21.80 11.82 10.70
N SER A 27 -21.24 12.04 11.90
CA SER A 27 -20.72 13.35 12.34
C SER A 27 -19.36 13.70 11.71
N GLU A 28 -19.01 14.99 11.75
CA GLU A 28 -17.70 15.50 11.30
C GLU A 28 -16.52 14.82 12.03
N THR A 29 -16.69 14.44 13.30
CA THR A 29 -15.65 13.74 14.08
C THR A 29 -15.40 12.33 13.57
N THR A 30 -16.46 11.61 13.17
CA THR A 30 -16.34 10.28 12.54
C THR A 30 -15.68 10.38 11.17
N LYS A 31 -16.06 11.38 10.36
CA LYS A 31 -15.42 11.66 9.06
C LYS A 31 -13.93 11.97 9.18
N ALA A 32 -13.55 12.77 10.18
CA ALA A 32 -12.14 13.05 10.47
C ALA A 32 -11.35 11.79 10.82
N ARG A 33 -11.91 10.90 11.65
CA ARG A 33 -11.30 9.60 11.98
C ARG A 33 -11.17 8.70 10.75
N ILE A 34 -12.21 8.59 9.93
CA ILE A 34 -12.18 7.81 8.68
C ILE A 34 -11.10 8.34 7.72
N THR A 35 -10.99 9.66 7.59
CA THR A 35 -9.96 10.28 6.74
C THR A 35 -8.55 9.98 7.25
N CYS A 36 -8.34 10.01 8.56
CA CYS A 36 -7.07 9.60 9.18
C CYS A 36 -6.76 8.12 8.93
N LEU A 37 -7.73 7.22 9.11
CA LEU A 37 -7.59 5.79 8.84
C LEU A 37 -7.30 5.50 7.36
N CYS A 38 -7.94 6.23 6.45
CA CYS A 38 -7.66 6.19 5.02
C CYS A 38 -6.19 6.52 4.72
N GLY A 39 -5.68 7.62 5.28
CA GLY A 39 -4.28 8.02 5.11
C GLY A 39 -3.31 6.93 5.57
N LEU A 40 -3.58 6.32 6.72
CA LEU A 40 -2.78 5.19 7.24
C LEU A 40 -2.80 3.98 6.30
N HIS A 41 -3.97 3.62 5.74
CA HIS A 41 -4.07 2.52 4.78
C HIS A 41 -3.29 2.80 3.49
N PHE A 42 -3.32 4.04 2.99
CA PHE A 42 -2.56 4.43 1.80
C PHE A 42 -1.05 4.38 2.04
N ILE A 43 -0.58 4.86 3.19
CA ILE A 43 0.84 4.77 3.57
C ILE A 43 1.27 3.30 3.64
N LEU A 44 0.47 2.45 4.30
CA LEU A 44 0.78 1.04 4.44
C LEU A 44 0.80 0.31 3.09
N SER A 45 -0.15 0.62 2.20
CA SER A 45 -0.17 0.14 0.81
C SER A 45 1.10 0.54 0.07
N GLY A 46 1.52 1.80 0.15
CA GLY A 46 2.73 2.33 -0.47
C GLY A 46 3.99 1.63 0.02
N ILE A 47 4.14 1.46 1.35
CA ILE A 47 5.28 0.76 1.95
C ILE A 47 5.32 -0.70 1.47
N CYS A 48 4.18 -1.40 1.48
CA CYS A 48 4.11 -2.78 1.04
C CYS A 48 4.47 -2.96 -0.45
N SER A 49 4.09 -1.99 -1.28
CA SER A 49 4.48 -1.92 -2.68
C SER A 49 6.00 -1.73 -2.84
N MET A 50 6.55 -0.74 -2.14
CA MET A 50 7.98 -0.40 -2.16
C MET A 50 8.83 -1.59 -1.70
N THR A 51 8.49 -2.23 -0.58
CA THR A 51 9.21 -3.40 -0.08
C THR A 51 9.22 -4.55 -1.09
N ALA A 52 8.10 -4.81 -1.78
CA ALA A 52 8.03 -5.88 -2.78
C ALA A 52 8.98 -5.60 -3.96
N CYS A 53 8.98 -4.37 -4.48
CA CYS A 53 9.88 -3.96 -5.56
C CYS A 53 11.35 -3.99 -5.12
N SER A 54 11.66 -3.46 -3.93
CA SER A 54 13.02 -3.44 -3.39
C SER A 54 13.57 -4.84 -3.17
N LEU A 55 12.76 -5.76 -2.65
CA LEU A 55 13.19 -7.14 -2.45
C LEU A 55 13.46 -7.82 -3.80
N TYR A 56 12.57 -7.64 -4.78
CA TYR A 56 12.78 -8.17 -6.12
C TYR A 56 14.07 -7.62 -6.77
N ALA A 57 14.26 -6.29 -6.74
CA ALA A 57 15.46 -5.67 -7.26
C ALA A 57 16.72 -6.16 -6.56
N HIS A 58 16.71 -6.23 -5.23
CA HIS A 58 17.83 -6.73 -4.45
C HIS A 58 18.17 -8.17 -4.81
N ARG A 59 17.16 -9.04 -5.01
CA ARG A 59 17.40 -10.43 -5.43
C ARG A 59 18.08 -10.48 -6.80
N ILE A 60 17.57 -9.74 -7.79
CA ILE A 60 18.20 -9.70 -9.12
C ILE A 60 19.64 -9.19 -9.01
N THR A 61 19.87 -8.11 -8.28
CA THR A 61 21.22 -7.58 -8.06
C THR A 61 22.13 -8.58 -7.36
N SER A 62 21.66 -9.28 -6.31
CA SER A 62 22.47 -10.27 -5.61
C SER A 62 22.83 -11.44 -6.51
N GLU A 63 21.89 -11.97 -7.29
CA GLU A 63 22.17 -13.04 -8.26
C GLU A 63 23.16 -12.59 -9.34
N PHE A 64 23.10 -11.33 -9.78
CA PHE A 64 24.01 -10.80 -10.80
C PHE A 64 25.47 -10.69 -10.32
N PHE A 65 25.69 -10.41 -9.04
CA PHE A 65 27.02 -10.23 -8.46
C PHE A 65 27.53 -11.45 -7.70
N ASP A 66 26.76 -12.54 -7.63
CA ASP A 66 27.17 -13.77 -6.96
C ASP A 66 28.11 -14.60 -7.86
N PRO A 67 29.40 -14.78 -7.50
CA PRO A 67 30.34 -15.58 -8.27
C PRO A 67 30.00 -17.07 -8.32
N LEU A 68 29.10 -17.56 -7.47
CA LEU A 68 28.62 -18.94 -7.43
C LEU A 68 27.22 -19.12 -8.03
N PHE A 69 26.71 -18.10 -8.73
CA PHE A 69 25.36 -18.14 -9.30
C PHE A 69 25.17 -19.31 -10.28
N VAL A 70 24.37 -20.30 -9.89
CA VAL A 70 23.90 -21.38 -10.77
C VAL A 70 22.52 -21.01 -11.28
N LYS A 71 22.42 -20.76 -12.58
CA LYS A 71 21.17 -20.36 -13.24
C LYS A 71 20.06 -21.37 -12.94
N GLN A 72 19.05 -20.98 -12.15
CA GLN A 72 17.86 -21.80 -11.95
C GLN A 72 17.12 -21.93 -13.30
N LYS A 73 16.93 -23.17 -13.73
CA LYS A 73 16.29 -23.55 -15.00
C LYS A 73 14.77 -23.60 -14.88
#